data_AF-M0CI54-F1
#
_entry.id   AF-M0CI54-F1
#
_cell.length_a   1.000
_cell.length_b   1.000
_cell.length_c   1.000
_cell.angle_alpha   90.00
_cell.angle_beta   90.00
_cell.angle_gamma   90.00
#
_symmetry.space_group_name_H-M   'P 1'
#
loop_
_entity.id
_entity.type
_entity.pdbx_description
1 polymer ?
#
loop_
_entity_poly.entity_id
_entity_poly.type
_entity_poly.pdbx_seq_one_letter_code
_entity_poly.pdbx_strand_id
1 'polypeptide(L)'
;MSDDRRPLLVVLVGSAVLVTGVLHLSVLPRYLPDDVLLTVLTLGAGWATYTLVFYALGRVVAAPAGQEFPNMRAADIGIAVLLVSLLLLLAFDAVGVPLEGLVSVYALPALGIYVGLALIGWSIGRRTEAINEIAR
;
A
#
# COMPACT_ATOMS: atom_id res chain seq x y z
N MET A 1 1.00 20.52 -17.21
CA MET A 1 2.07 19.88 -16.39
C MET A 1 3.40 20.42 -16.90
N SER A 2 4.36 20.76 -16.03
CA SER A 2 5.73 21.01 -16.51
C SER A 2 6.33 19.64 -16.80
N ASP A 3 6.81 19.43 -18.02
CA ASP A 3 7.29 18.12 -18.50
C ASP A 3 8.35 17.49 -17.57
N ASP A 4 9.08 18.31 -16.81
CA ASP A 4 10.18 17.90 -15.95
C ASP A 4 9.81 16.98 -14.76
N ARG A 5 8.55 16.97 -14.28
CA ARG A 5 8.17 16.17 -13.09
C ARG A 5 7.66 14.76 -13.42
N ARG A 6 7.16 14.54 -14.64
CA ARG A 6 6.71 13.22 -15.10
C ARG A 6 7.80 12.14 -15.03
N PRO A 7 9.05 12.37 -15.50
CA PRO A 7 10.08 11.34 -15.45
C PRO A 7 10.42 10.92 -14.01
N LEU A 8 10.47 11.86 -13.06
CA LEU A 8 10.72 11.55 -11.65
C LEU A 8 9.63 10.68 -11.03
N LEU A 9 8.36 10.94 -11.36
CA LEU A 9 7.25 10.10 -10.88
C LEU A 9 7.29 8.69 -11.49
N VAL A 10 7.65 8.56 -12.75
CA VAL A 10 7.83 7.24 -13.39
C VAL A 10 8.97 6.47 -12.74
N VAL A 11 10.10 7.13 -12.47
CA VAL A 11 11.23 6.52 -11.73
C VAL A 11 10.79 6.10 -10.32
N LEU A 12 9.99 6.91 -9.63
CA LEU A 12 9.43 6.58 -8.31
C LEU A 12 8.52 5.35 -8.37
N VAL A 13 7.61 5.26 -9.35
CA VAL A 13 6.77 4.07 -9.54
C VAL A 13 7.65 2.85 -9.79
N GLY A 14 8.59 2.94 -10.73
CA GLY A 14 9.48 1.83 -11.10
C GLY A 14 10.31 1.34 -9.92
N SER A 15 10.92 2.25 -9.16
CA SER A 15 11.74 1.89 -7.99
C SER A 15 10.88 1.33 -6.85
N ALA A 16 9.71 1.91 -6.56
CA ALA A 16 8.82 1.42 -5.53
C ALA A 16 8.27 0.01 -5.86
N VAL A 17 7.90 -0.25 -7.12
CA VAL A 17 7.47 -1.58 -7.58
C VAL A 17 8.62 -2.58 -7.45
N LEU A 18 9.82 -2.21 -7.88
CA LEU A 18 11.00 -3.07 -7.80
C LEU A 18 11.32 -3.44 -6.35
N VAL A 19 11.39 -2.46 -5.45
CA VAL A 19 11.70 -2.69 -4.04
C VAL A 19 10.59 -3.53 -3.38
N THR A 20 9.32 -3.22 -3.67
CA THR A 20 8.19 -4.03 -3.17
C THR A 20 8.33 -5.48 -3.61
N GLY A 21 8.62 -5.73 -4.89
CA GLY A 21 8.80 -7.07 -5.44
C GLY A 21 9.98 -7.81 -4.80
N VAL A 22 11.14 -7.15 -4.66
CA VAL A 22 12.32 -7.75 -4.01
C VAL A 22 12.01 -8.12 -2.56
N LEU A 23 11.37 -7.21 -1.80
CA LEU A 23 11.06 -7.45 -0.39
C LEU A 23 10.12 -8.65 -0.21
N HIS A 24 9.04 -8.75 -1.00
CA HIS A 24 8.05 -9.82 -0.81
C HIS A 24 8.44 -11.16 -1.46
N LEU A 25 9.10 -11.13 -2.62
CA LEU A 25 9.40 -12.35 -3.37
C LEU A 25 10.76 -12.95 -3.03
N SER A 26 11.71 -12.15 -2.57
CA SER A 26 13.08 -12.60 -2.31
C SER A 26 13.49 -12.50 -0.86
N VAL A 27 13.19 -11.39 -0.18
CA VAL A 27 13.70 -11.13 1.16
C VAL A 27 12.81 -11.77 2.23
N LEU A 28 11.50 -11.54 2.16
CA LEU A 28 10.53 -12.05 3.15
C LEU A 28 10.56 -13.59 3.28
N PRO A 29 10.61 -14.39 2.19
CA PRO A 29 10.66 -15.85 2.31
C PRO A 29 11.96 -16.38 2.91
N ARG A 30 13.03 -15.57 3.01
CA ARG A 30 14.31 -15.98 3.61
C ARG A 30 14.34 -15.83 5.13
N TYR A 31 13.51 -14.94 5.67
CA TYR A 31 13.48 -14.66 7.12
C TYR A 31 12.26 -15.27 7.80
N LEU A 32 11.21 -15.60 7.04
CA LEU A 32 10.04 -16.28 7.55
C LEU A 32 10.26 -17.80 7.61
N PRO A 33 9.93 -18.49 8.72
CA PRO A 33 9.45 -17.98 10.02
C PRO A 33 10.56 -17.74 11.06
N ASP A 34 11.82 -18.02 10.70
CA ASP A 34 12.91 -18.25 11.66
C ASP A 34 13.42 -16.96 12.35
N ASP A 35 13.35 -15.80 11.68
CA ASP A 35 13.75 -14.50 12.24
C ASP A 35 12.56 -13.54 12.28
N VAL A 36 11.91 -13.47 13.44
CA VAL A 36 10.71 -12.64 13.66
C VAL A 36 11.01 -11.15 13.46
N LEU A 37 12.14 -10.66 13.97
CA LEU A 37 12.48 -9.24 13.90
C LEU A 37 12.69 -8.81 12.44
N LEU A 38 13.52 -9.55 11.70
CA LEU A 38 13.79 -9.25 10.30
C LEU A 38 12.55 -9.47 9.42
N THR A 39 11.69 -10.44 9.75
CA THR A 39 10.41 -10.64 9.07
C THR A 39 9.51 -9.43 9.22
N VAL A 40 9.30 -8.93 10.44
CA VAL A 40 8.44 -7.77 10.71
C VAL A 40 8.99 -6.51 10.03
N LEU A 41 10.31 -6.28 10.10
CA LEU A 41 10.94 -5.14 9.45
C LEU A 41 10.83 -5.21 7.92
N THR A 42 11.06 -6.40 7.34
CA THR A 42 10.96 -6.62 5.89
C THR A 42 9.53 -6.43 5.41
N LEU A 43 8.55 -6.97 6.13
CA LEU A 43 7.13 -6.81 5.81
C LEU A 43 6.69 -5.36 5.91
N GLY A 44 7.07 -4.66 6.99
CA GLY A 44 6.77 -3.23 7.17
C GLY A 44 7.38 -2.36 6.06
N ALA A 45 8.63 -2.62 5.67
CA ALA A 45 9.26 -1.95 4.53
C ALA A 45 8.53 -2.28 3.21
N GLY A 46 8.08 -3.52 3.06
CA GLY A 46 7.25 -3.96 1.93
C GLY A 46 5.93 -3.18 1.85
N TRP A 47 5.22 -3.03 2.96
CA TRP A 47 3.99 -2.25 3.03
C TRP A 47 4.19 -0.77 2.73
N ALA A 48 5.27 -0.18 3.24
CA ALA A 48 5.60 1.21 2.96
C ALA A 48 5.87 1.43 1.46
N THR A 49 6.69 0.57 0.85
CA THR A 49 7.04 0.65 -0.57
C THR A 49 5.85 0.37 -1.48
N TYR A 50 4.99 -0.58 -1.10
CA TYR A 50 3.72 -0.83 -1.77
C TYR A 50 2.79 0.39 -1.72
N THR A 51 2.67 1.05 -0.57
CA THR A 51 1.89 2.29 -0.42
C THR A 51 2.44 3.41 -1.33
N LEU A 52 3.76 3.50 -1.45
CA LEU A 52 4.42 4.46 -2.35
C LEU A 52 4.11 4.21 -3.83
N VAL A 53 3.97 2.95 -4.25
CA VAL A 53 3.52 2.62 -5.62
C VAL A 53 2.17 3.27 -5.88
N PHE A 54 1.19 3.07 -5.01
CA PHE A 54 -0.16 3.62 -5.20
C PHE A 54 -0.22 5.13 -5.02
N TYR A 55 0.61 5.70 -4.14
CA TYR A 55 0.82 7.14 -4.08
C TYR A 55 1.30 7.71 -5.42
N ALA A 56 2.35 7.13 -6.00
CA ALA A 56 2.90 7.62 -7.25
C ALA A 56 1.92 7.41 -8.41
N LEU A 57 1.21 6.27 -8.46
CA LEU A 57 0.14 6.03 -9.42
C LEU A 57 -0.98 7.07 -9.31
N GLY A 58 -1.42 7.42 -8.10
CA GLY A 58 -2.41 8.47 -7.87
C GLY A 58 -1.98 9.84 -8.40
N ARG A 59 -0.67 10.08 -8.56
CA ARG A 59 -0.12 11.31 -9.13
C ARG A 59 0.08 11.26 -10.64
N VAL A 60 0.41 10.10 -11.19
CA VAL A 60 0.66 9.93 -12.63
C VAL A 60 -0.65 9.87 -13.42
N VAL A 61 -1.71 9.30 -12.83
CA VAL A 61 -3.01 9.19 -13.49
C VAL A 61 -3.70 10.56 -13.50
N ALA A 62 -3.90 11.09 -14.72
CA ALA A 62 -4.54 12.37 -14.95
C ALA A 62 -5.93 12.42 -14.31
N ALA A 63 -6.25 13.54 -13.64
CA ALA A 63 -7.62 13.80 -13.23
C ALA A 63 -8.50 14.06 -14.46
N PRO A 64 -9.70 13.47 -14.56
CA PRO A 64 -10.72 13.93 -15.50
C PRO A 64 -10.90 15.45 -15.41
N ALA A 65 -10.96 16.11 -16.56
CA ALA A 65 -11.20 17.55 -16.61
C ALA A 65 -12.54 17.87 -15.91
N GLY A 66 -12.50 18.79 -14.94
CA GLY A 66 -13.69 19.17 -14.16
C GLY A 66 -13.98 18.30 -12.94
N GLN A 67 -13.08 17.39 -12.54
CA GLN A 67 -13.24 16.64 -11.30
C GLN A 67 -13.16 17.58 -10.08
N GLU A 68 -14.18 17.52 -9.20
CA GLU A 68 -14.17 18.19 -7.90
C GLU A 68 -12.96 17.77 -7.06
N PHE A 69 -12.56 18.62 -6.11
CA PHE A 69 -11.41 18.36 -5.24
C PHE A 69 -11.49 16.95 -4.61
N PRO A 70 -10.39 16.16 -4.63
CA PRO A 70 -10.45 14.76 -4.21
C PRO A 70 -10.97 14.58 -2.77
N ASN A 71 -12.07 13.85 -2.62
CA ASN A 71 -12.69 13.53 -1.33
C ASN A 71 -11.80 12.60 -0.48
N MET A 72 -11.78 12.76 0.85
CA MET A 72 -11.05 11.90 1.80
C MET A 72 -11.59 10.48 1.89
N ARG A 73 -12.83 10.24 1.44
CA ARG A 73 -13.52 8.95 1.60
C ARG A 73 -12.67 7.74 1.24
N ALA A 74 -11.87 7.79 0.18
CA ALA A 74 -11.01 6.66 -0.20
C ALA A 74 -9.92 6.38 0.85
N ALA A 75 -9.31 7.41 1.45
CA ALA A 75 -8.36 7.24 2.54
C ALA A 75 -9.05 6.70 3.80
N ASP A 76 -10.22 7.23 4.14
CA ASP A 76 -10.98 6.80 5.34
C ASP A 76 -11.39 5.32 5.22
N ILE A 77 -11.90 4.91 4.05
CA ILE A 77 -12.20 3.50 3.75
C ILE A 77 -10.91 2.68 3.81
N GLY A 78 -9.82 3.17 3.21
CA GLY A 78 -8.53 2.48 3.23
C GLY A 78 -8.02 2.21 4.65
N ILE A 79 -8.10 3.21 5.54
CA ILE A 79 -7.74 3.08 6.95
C ILE A 79 -8.67 2.08 7.66
N ALA A 80 -9.98 2.19 7.46
CA ALA A 80 -10.94 1.28 8.08
C ALA A 80 -10.67 -0.18 7.66
N VAL A 81 -10.47 -0.44 6.36
CA VAL A 81 -10.17 -1.77 5.83
C VAL A 81 -8.84 -2.30 6.39
N LEU A 82 -7.80 -1.48 6.42
CA LEU A 82 -6.50 -1.84 7.00
C LEU A 82 -6.64 -2.25 8.47
N LEU A 83 -7.28 -1.41 9.29
CA LEU A 83 -7.41 -1.64 10.73
C LEU A 83 -8.27 -2.87 11.02
N VAL A 84 -9.42 -3.01 10.36
CA VAL A 84 -10.29 -4.19 10.52
C VAL A 84 -9.53 -5.47 10.15
N SER A 85 -8.75 -5.43 9.07
CA SER A 85 -7.99 -6.60 8.62
C SER A 85 -6.87 -6.98 9.60
N LEU A 86 -6.15 -5.99 10.15
CA LEU A 86 -5.15 -6.24 11.19
C LEU A 86 -5.78 -6.81 12.46
N LEU A 87 -6.94 -6.30 12.87
CA LEU A 87 -7.68 -6.82 14.02
C LEU A 87 -8.16 -8.26 13.79
N LEU A 88 -8.59 -8.60 12.58
CA LEU A 88 -8.97 -9.96 12.23
C LEU A 88 -7.78 -10.92 12.31
N LEU A 89 -6.61 -10.53 11.78
CA LEU A 89 -5.39 -11.33 11.90
C LEU A 89 -5.00 -11.54 13.37
N LEU A 90 -5.04 -10.49 14.17
CA LEU A 90 -4.74 -10.56 15.60
C LEU A 90 -5.74 -11.45 16.34
N ALA A 91 -7.03 -11.40 15.97
CA ALA A 91 -8.04 -12.26 16.56
C ALA A 91 -7.82 -13.73 16.20
N PHE A 92 -7.43 -14.04 14.95
CA PHE A 92 -7.11 -15.41 14.53
C PHE A 92 -5.90 -15.97 15.25
N ASP A 93 -4.86 -15.15 15.45
CA ASP A 93 -3.70 -15.51 16.25
C ASP A 93 -4.08 -15.76 17.72
N ALA A 94 -4.85 -14.86 18.33
CA ALA A 94 -5.28 -14.95 19.72
C ALA A 94 -6.14 -16.19 20.04
N VAL A 95 -6.93 -16.68 19.08
CA VAL A 95 -7.74 -17.90 19.24
C VAL A 95 -7.01 -19.17 18.78
N GLY A 96 -5.73 -19.08 18.43
CA GLY A 96 -4.87 -20.23 18.12
C GLY A 96 -5.19 -20.91 16.79
N VAL A 97 -5.69 -20.17 15.81
CA VAL A 97 -5.93 -20.71 14.46
C VAL A 97 -4.56 -21.03 13.82
N PRO A 98 -4.30 -22.27 13.39
CA PRO A 98 -3.00 -22.62 12.81
C PRO A 98 -2.87 -22.09 11.37
N LEU A 99 -1.76 -21.42 11.08
CA LEU A 99 -1.41 -20.88 9.77
C LEU A 99 -1.34 -21.96 8.67
N GLU A 100 -0.91 -23.17 9.03
CA GLU A 100 -0.57 -24.26 8.09
C GLU A 100 -1.81 -24.91 7.45
N GLY A 101 -2.99 -24.80 8.07
CA GLY A 101 -4.22 -25.48 7.61
C GLY A 101 -5.25 -24.57 6.93
N LEU A 102 -5.10 -23.25 7.06
CA LEU A 102 -6.16 -22.28 6.73
C LEU A 102 -5.63 -21.06 5.97
N VAL A 103 -4.73 -21.29 5.02
CA VAL A 103 -4.17 -20.25 4.12
C VAL A 103 -5.28 -19.37 3.52
N SER A 104 -6.44 -19.96 3.19
CA SER A 104 -7.61 -19.23 2.68
C SER A 104 -8.23 -18.26 3.68
N VAL A 105 -8.23 -18.58 4.98
CA VAL A 105 -8.79 -17.72 6.05
C VAL A 105 -7.88 -16.52 6.32
N TYR A 106 -6.57 -16.73 6.29
CA TYR A 106 -5.59 -15.65 6.44
C TYR A 106 -5.44 -14.80 5.17
N ALA A 107 -5.75 -15.35 4.00
CA ALA A 107 -5.66 -14.64 2.74
C ALA A 107 -6.60 -13.43 2.69
N LEU A 108 -7.84 -13.56 3.18
CA LEU A 108 -8.82 -12.48 3.13
C LEU A 108 -8.38 -11.22 3.91
N PRO A 109 -8.02 -11.29 5.20
CA PRO A 109 -7.52 -10.11 5.91
C PRO A 109 -6.14 -9.67 5.40
N ALA A 110 -5.27 -10.57 4.93
CA ALA A 110 -4.02 -10.16 4.28
C ALA A 110 -4.30 -9.30 3.03
N LEU A 111 -5.24 -9.70 2.17
CA LEU A 111 -5.68 -8.90 1.03
C LEU A 111 -6.26 -7.56 1.47
N GLY A 112 -7.06 -7.55 2.54
CA GLY A 112 -7.61 -6.33 3.12
C GLY A 112 -6.53 -5.32 3.51
N ILE A 113 -5.41 -5.76 4.12
CA ILE A 113 -4.27 -4.89 4.41
C ILE A 113 -3.74 -4.23 3.13
N TYR A 114 -3.45 -4.99 2.09
CA TYR A 114 -2.93 -4.44 0.83
C TYR A 114 -3.94 -3.51 0.15
N VAL A 115 -5.23 -3.85 0.16
CA VAL A 115 -6.28 -2.97 -0.37
C VAL A 115 -6.32 -1.65 0.42
N GLY A 116 -6.26 -1.72 1.75
CA GLY A 116 -6.24 -0.54 2.61
C GLY A 116 -5.05 0.37 2.33
N LEU A 117 -3.84 -0.19 2.27
CA LEU A 117 -2.60 0.53 1.94
C LEU A 117 -2.65 1.16 0.54
N ALA A 118 -3.17 0.44 -0.45
CA ALA A 118 -3.33 0.96 -1.80
C ALA A 118 -4.26 2.18 -1.84
N LEU A 119 -5.41 2.10 -1.16
CA LEU A 119 -6.37 3.21 -1.09
C LEU A 119 -5.79 4.43 -0.37
N ILE A 120 -5.05 4.22 0.72
CA ILE A 120 -4.35 5.28 1.45
C ILE A 120 -3.34 5.98 0.54
N GLY A 121 -2.42 5.22 -0.06
CA GLY A 121 -1.40 5.76 -0.95
C GLY A 121 -2.02 6.55 -2.10
N TRP A 122 -2.97 5.92 -2.81
CA TRP A 122 -3.68 6.54 -3.92
C TRP A 122 -4.36 7.87 -3.55
N SER A 123 -5.11 7.89 -2.44
CA SER A 123 -5.83 9.08 -1.98
C SER A 123 -4.88 10.25 -1.67
N ILE A 124 -3.75 9.97 -0.99
CA ILE A 124 -2.71 10.96 -0.71
C ILE A 124 -2.09 11.49 -2.02
N GLY A 125 -1.81 10.58 -2.98
CA GLY A 125 -1.29 10.95 -4.29
C GLY A 125 -2.21 11.90 -5.05
N ARG A 126 -3.50 11.54 -5.17
CA ARG A 126 -4.51 12.37 -5.84
C ARG A 126 -4.66 13.76 -5.23
N ARG A 127 -4.63 13.86 -3.90
CA ARG A 127 -4.70 15.14 -3.19
C ARG A 127 -3.47 15.99 -3.40
N THR A 128 -2.29 15.37 -3.33
CA THR A 128 -1.03 16.06 -3.61
C THR A 128 -1.02 16.64 -5.01
N GLU A 129 -1.54 15.90 -6.00
CA GLU A 129 -1.62 16.40 -7.38
C GLU A 129 -2.63 17.54 -7.51
N ALA A 130 -3.84 17.40 -6.94
CA ALA A 130 -4.84 18.48 -6.97
C ALA A 130 -4.34 19.79 -6.31
N ILE A 131 -3.62 19.69 -5.19
CA ILE A 131 -3.01 20.86 -4.55
C ILE A 131 -1.94 21.49 -5.46
N ASN A 132 -1.11 20.67 -6.09
CA ASN A 132 -0.09 21.15 -7.03
C ASN A 132 -0.69 21.77 -8.29
N GLU A 133 -1.90 21.38 -8.70
CA GLU A 133 -2.64 22.02 -9.80
C GLU A 133 -3.19 23.38 -9.41
N ILE A 134 -3.75 23.53 -8.20
CA ILE A 134 -4.26 24.82 -7.68
C ILE A 134 -3.14 25.83 -7.44
N ALA A 135 -1.96 25.36 -7.01
CA ALA A 135 -0.81 26.22 -6.72
C ALA A 135 -0.04 26.71 -7.97
N ARG A 136 -0.45 26.30 -9.19
CA ARG A 136 0.11 26.80 -10.45
C ARG A 136 -0.61 28.05 -10.93
#